data_AF-A0A348PCN7-F1
#
_entry.id   AF-A0A348PCN7-F1
#
_cell.length_a   1.000
_cell.length_b   1.000
_cell.length_c   1.000
_cell.angle_alpha   90.00
_cell.angle_beta   90.00
_cell.angle_gamma   90.00
#
_symmetry.space_group_name_H-M   'P 1'
#
loop_
_entity.id
_entity.type
_entity.pdbx_description
1 polymer ?
#
loop_
_entity_poly.entity_id
_entity_poly.type
_entity_poly.pdbx_seq_one_letter_code
_entity_poly.pdbx_strand_id
1 'polypeptide(L)'
;MKSATTRIERALWALALAIAAIAIGVVAWRREPAVRILADGFIRRATAAETCAPVGVPPQSGPVRLPTCRGTVNERDPWLVPGAHGPDLGALASLSADVEQRRWTWEDVNTVPIVRWDGDTRVVKPGSKGRVLTVRGDIDVTRALAMERAFGYEIDHAVIRYGDDAELVSKRASLDGVLALHGVQRRRTQEGDVLSPNYEWMVSASLDDVRPLARMILAEARRRGASGLRDEFGAFVSFIQQLKYGNAPDPGDTKHRFGLSMPLWCLATDTGDCDTRAVLLVALTRSIGLCEVHLVRDADHQHMLAAAAIPVREGDRLVRPNGRSFVLVETTDDWPIGHVAVRTRGERLQTLFLADVGGSLNGSKSAAQQQPSTPQPISMRAQRTAPVPSTSGRSTPARSRQ
;
A
#
# COMPACT_ATOMS: atom_id res chain seq x y z
N MET A 1 66.83 32.18 -22.28
CA MET A 1 65.48 32.78 -22.36
C MET A 1 64.94 32.82 -23.81
N LYS A 2 64.80 31.67 -24.51
CA LYS A 2 64.26 31.59 -25.90
C LYS A 2 63.05 30.64 -26.07
N SER A 3 62.35 30.29 -24.99
CA SER A 3 61.31 29.23 -25.00
C SER A 3 59.88 29.72 -24.65
N ALA A 4 59.71 30.98 -24.22
CA ALA A 4 58.39 31.49 -23.81
C ALA A 4 57.56 32.06 -24.97
N THR A 5 58.19 32.56 -26.03
CA THR A 5 57.51 33.21 -27.17
C THR A 5 56.71 32.22 -28.04
N THR A 6 57.12 30.96 -28.11
CA THR A 6 56.47 29.96 -28.98
C THR A 6 55.14 29.43 -28.46
N ARG A 7 54.84 29.56 -27.15
CA ARG A 7 53.55 29.13 -26.58
C ARG A 7 52.46 30.18 -26.77
N ILE A 8 52.80 31.45 -26.58
CA ILE A 8 51.86 32.56 -26.75
C ILE A 8 51.45 32.66 -28.23
N GLU A 9 52.41 32.54 -29.14
CA GLU A 9 52.14 32.59 -30.58
C GLU A 9 51.21 31.45 -31.04
N ARG A 10 51.43 30.22 -30.55
CA ARG A 10 50.52 29.09 -30.83
C ARG A 10 49.12 29.29 -30.25
N ALA A 11 49.02 29.87 -29.06
CA ALA A 11 47.72 30.19 -28.45
C ALA A 11 46.97 31.27 -29.25
N LEU A 12 47.67 32.30 -29.73
CA LEU A 12 47.10 33.34 -30.58
C LEU A 12 46.65 32.79 -31.94
N TRP A 13 47.43 31.91 -32.56
CA TRP A 13 47.03 31.25 -33.81
C TRP A 13 45.84 30.32 -33.63
N ALA A 14 45.79 29.55 -32.54
CA ALA A 14 44.64 28.71 -32.22
C ALA A 14 43.37 29.55 -32.00
N LEU A 15 43.48 30.67 -31.28
CA LEU A 15 42.37 31.59 -31.06
C LEU A 15 41.91 32.27 -32.36
N ALA A 16 42.85 32.71 -33.20
CA ALA A 16 42.53 33.31 -34.49
C ALA A 16 41.81 32.33 -35.43
N LEU A 17 42.26 31.07 -35.48
CA LEU A 17 41.59 30.01 -36.24
C LEU A 17 40.20 29.70 -35.70
N ALA A 18 40.02 29.68 -34.38
CA ALA A 18 38.70 29.48 -33.78
C ALA A 18 37.74 30.63 -34.13
N ILE A 19 38.20 31.88 -34.05
CA ILE A 19 37.39 33.06 -34.42
C ILE A 19 37.03 33.02 -35.91
N ALA A 20 37.98 32.67 -36.78
CA ALA A 20 37.74 32.56 -38.22
C ALA A 20 36.71 31.45 -38.53
N ALA A 21 36.81 30.29 -37.88
CA ALA A 21 35.85 29.20 -38.02
C ALA A 21 34.43 29.61 -37.57
N ILE A 22 34.31 30.34 -36.46
CA ILE A 22 33.03 30.88 -35.97
C ILE A 22 32.45 31.87 -36.98
N ALA A 23 33.25 32.80 -37.50
CA ALA A 23 32.79 33.78 -38.47
C ALA A 23 32.30 33.12 -39.77
N ILE A 24 33.04 32.13 -40.28
CA ILE A 24 32.62 31.33 -41.44
C ILE A 24 31.30 30.59 -41.15
N GLY A 25 31.17 29.98 -39.97
CA GLY A 25 29.95 29.33 -39.53
C GLY A 25 28.75 30.28 -39.48
N VAL A 26 28.92 31.50 -38.98
CA VAL A 26 27.86 32.52 -38.92
C VAL A 26 27.44 33.00 -40.31
N VAL A 27 28.40 33.19 -41.23
CA VAL A 27 28.11 33.58 -42.61
C VAL A 27 27.38 32.47 -43.35
N ALA A 28 27.83 31.22 -43.20
CA ALA A 28 27.18 30.04 -43.77
C ALA A 28 25.74 29.87 -43.25
N TRP A 29 25.53 30.03 -41.93
CA TRP A 29 24.21 30.00 -41.30
C TRP A 29 23.27 31.09 -41.84
N ARG A 30 23.79 32.30 -42.13
CA ARG A 30 22.98 33.38 -42.70
C ARG A 30 22.63 33.16 -44.17
N ARG A 31 23.48 32.53 -44.97
CA ARG A 31 23.27 32.44 -46.43
C ARG A 31 22.57 31.17 -46.89
N GLU A 32 22.71 30.05 -46.17
CA GLU A 32 22.18 28.77 -46.61
C GLU A 32 21.03 28.25 -45.72
N PRO A 33 19.80 28.10 -46.26
CA PRO A 33 18.66 27.56 -45.52
C PRO A 33 18.92 26.15 -44.97
N ALA A 34 19.69 25.32 -45.69
CA ALA A 34 20.04 23.97 -45.28
C ALA A 34 20.92 23.96 -44.02
N VAL A 35 21.84 24.92 -43.88
CA VAL A 35 22.69 25.07 -42.68
C VAL A 35 21.85 25.54 -41.49
N ARG A 36 20.81 26.36 -41.69
CA ARG A 36 19.86 26.71 -40.62
C ARG A 36 19.06 25.51 -40.14
N ILE A 37 18.55 24.68 -41.04
CA ILE A 37 17.79 23.47 -40.68
C ILE A 37 18.69 22.49 -39.90
N LEU A 38 19.94 22.32 -40.32
CA LEU A 38 20.91 21.48 -39.61
C LEU A 38 21.33 22.06 -38.26
N ALA A 39 21.59 23.38 -38.18
CA ALA A 39 21.96 24.05 -36.94
C ALA A 39 20.78 24.11 -35.95
N ASP A 40 19.56 24.37 -36.40
CA ASP A 40 18.36 24.34 -35.56
C ASP A 40 18.06 22.91 -35.10
N GLY A 41 18.34 21.89 -35.94
CA GLY A 41 18.28 20.48 -35.55
C GLY A 41 19.35 20.09 -34.52
N PHE A 42 20.56 20.62 -34.64
CA PHE A 42 21.66 20.38 -33.71
C PHE A 42 21.47 21.13 -32.39
N ILE A 43 20.99 22.38 -32.43
CA ILE A 43 20.63 23.18 -31.26
C ILE A 43 19.44 22.55 -30.56
N ARG A 44 18.36 22.13 -31.26
CA ARG A 44 17.25 21.39 -30.63
C ARG A 44 17.71 20.08 -29.99
N ARG A 45 18.63 19.34 -30.61
CA ARG A 45 19.23 18.14 -29.98
C ARG A 45 20.15 18.47 -28.80
N ALA A 46 20.81 19.62 -28.80
CA ALA A 46 21.72 20.04 -27.74
C ALA A 46 21.01 20.76 -26.56
N THR A 47 19.84 21.36 -26.78
CA THR A 47 19.08 22.08 -25.73
C THR A 47 17.90 21.30 -25.16
N ALA A 48 17.54 20.15 -25.73
CA ALA A 48 16.55 19.24 -25.18
C ALA A 48 17.16 17.86 -24.92
N ALA A 49 18.34 17.82 -24.29
CA ALA A 49 18.77 16.59 -23.64
C ALA A 49 17.75 16.33 -22.53
N GLU A 50 16.78 15.45 -22.79
CA GLU A 50 15.85 14.95 -21.79
C GLU A 50 16.65 14.42 -20.62
N THR A 51 16.71 15.19 -19.55
CA THR A 51 17.30 14.72 -18.30
C THR A 51 16.24 13.89 -17.61
N CYS A 52 16.17 12.62 -17.99
CA CYS A 52 15.47 11.60 -17.23
C CYS A 52 16.36 11.15 -16.08
N ALA A 53 15.79 11.07 -14.87
CA ALA A 53 16.40 10.25 -13.84
C ALA A 53 16.41 8.79 -14.34
N PRO A 54 17.54 8.06 -14.24
CA PRO A 54 17.61 6.68 -14.72
C PRO A 54 16.57 5.82 -13.99
N VAL A 55 15.76 5.10 -14.77
CA VAL A 55 14.88 4.05 -14.26
C VAL A 55 15.76 2.83 -14.01
N GLY A 56 16.21 2.65 -12.77
CA GLY A 56 16.83 1.39 -12.37
C GLY A 56 15.83 0.23 -12.50
N VAL A 57 16.33 -1.00 -12.59
CA VAL A 57 15.46 -2.19 -12.47
C VAL A 57 14.75 -2.11 -11.11
N PRO A 58 13.41 -2.14 -11.07
CA PRO A 58 12.70 -2.05 -9.81
C PRO A 58 13.05 -3.25 -8.91
N PRO A 59 13.17 -3.05 -7.59
CA PRO A 59 13.44 -4.16 -6.68
C PRO A 59 12.28 -5.16 -6.69
N GLN A 60 12.53 -6.42 -6.35
CA GLN A 60 11.47 -7.44 -6.28
C GLN A 60 10.44 -7.12 -5.17
N SER A 61 10.87 -6.50 -4.08
CA SER A 61 10.02 -6.09 -2.96
C SER A 61 10.35 -4.68 -2.46
N GLY A 62 9.40 -4.06 -1.78
CA GLY A 62 9.57 -2.73 -1.20
C GLY A 62 9.38 -1.56 -2.18
N PRO A 63 9.64 -0.31 -1.73
CA PRO A 63 9.32 0.89 -2.51
C PRO A 63 10.08 1.00 -3.83
N VAL A 64 9.42 1.53 -4.85
CA VAL A 64 9.96 1.69 -6.21
C VAL A 64 10.15 3.17 -6.49
N ARG A 65 11.31 3.60 -6.97
CA ARG A 65 11.53 5.02 -7.33
C ARG A 65 10.61 5.41 -8.49
N LEU A 66 9.98 6.58 -8.38
CA LEU A 66 9.17 7.16 -9.44
C LEU A 66 10.05 8.05 -10.33
N PRO A 67 10.35 7.65 -11.57
CA PRO A 67 11.14 8.47 -12.47
C PRO A 67 10.39 9.73 -12.92
N THR A 68 11.14 10.82 -13.01
CA THR A 68 10.67 12.08 -13.58
C THR A 68 11.63 12.54 -14.67
N CYS A 69 11.08 12.99 -15.80
CA CYS A 69 11.83 13.45 -16.96
C CYS A 69 11.43 14.90 -17.28
N ARG A 70 12.41 15.80 -17.30
CA ARG A 70 12.19 17.18 -17.75
C ARG A 70 12.47 17.28 -19.25
N GLY A 71 11.51 17.77 -20.02
CA GLY A 71 11.63 17.86 -21.49
C GLY A 71 10.47 18.61 -22.13
N THR A 72 10.59 18.93 -23.42
CA THR A 72 9.61 19.73 -24.19
C THR A 72 8.50 18.90 -24.84
N VAL A 73 8.16 17.74 -24.28
CA VAL A 73 7.38 16.72 -25.00
C VAL A 73 5.89 16.87 -24.71
N ASN A 74 5.09 17.06 -25.76
CA ASN A 74 3.62 16.97 -25.74
C ASN A 74 3.12 15.51 -25.75
N GLU A 75 3.94 14.55 -25.32
CA GLU A 75 3.53 13.14 -25.28
C GLU A 75 2.53 12.93 -24.16
N ARG A 76 1.44 12.23 -24.48
CA ARG A 76 0.45 11.84 -23.49
C ARG A 76 1.11 10.90 -22.49
N ASP A 77 0.97 11.22 -21.22
CA ASP A 77 1.48 10.40 -20.14
C ASP A 77 0.91 8.96 -20.23
N PRO A 78 1.75 7.91 -20.18
CA PRO A 78 1.30 6.53 -20.39
C PRO A 78 0.17 6.10 -19.45
N TRP A 79 0.20 6.58 -18.20
CA TRP A 79 -0.82 6.22 -17.21
C TRP A 79 -2.20 6.84 -17.45
N LEU A 80 -2.32 7.81 -18.35
CA LEU A 80 -3.59 8.42 -18.73
C LEU A 80 -4.28 7.67 -19.89
N VAL A 81 -3.67 6.60 -20.40
CA VAL A 81 -4.29 5.74 -21.41
C VAL A 81 -5.38 4.88 -20.72
N PRO A 82 -6.63 4.90 -21.19
CA PRO A 82 -7.69 4.06 -20.61
C PRO A 82 -7.29 2.59 -20.59
N GLY A 83 -7.44 1.93 -19.44
CA GLY A 83 -7.10 0.51 -19.27
C GLY A 83 -5.61 0.22 -19.06
N ALA A 84 -4.73 1.23 -19.04
CA ALA A 84 -3.28 1.06 -18.86
C ALA A 84 -2.85 0.42 -17.53
N HIS A 85 -3.78 0.28 -16.59
CA HIS A 85 -3.53 -0.29 -15.27
C HIS A 85 -4.49 -1.45 -14.98
N GLY A 86 -5.09 -2.05 -16.00
CA GLY A 86 -6.05 -3.14 -15.83
C GLY A 86 -7.31 -2.72 -15.04
N PRO A 87 -8.05 -3.69 -14.48
CA PRO A 87 -9.29 -3.43 -13.75
C PRO A 87 -9.02 -2.74 -12.40
N ASP A 88 -9.95 -1.89 -11.98
CA ASP A 88 -10.04 -1.38 -10.61
C ASP A 88 -11.00 -2.24 -9.76
N LEU A 89 -11.23 -1.85 -8.50
CA LEU A 89 -12.19 -2.55 -7.64
C LEU A 89 -13.65 -2.44 -8.14
N GLY A 90 -13.98 -1.45 -8.97
CA GLY A 90 -15.31 -1.28 -9.55
C GLY A 90 -15.66 -2.40 -10.54
N ALA A 91 -14.66 -2.93 -11.26
CA ALA A 91 -14.81 -4.07 -12.15
C ALA A 91 -15.20 -5.38 -11.41
N LEU A 92 -15.02 -5.44 -10.09
CA LEU A 92 -15.34 -6.63 -9.29
C LEU A 92 -16.85 -6.87 -9.16
N ALA A 93 -17.67 -5.83 -9.24
CA ALA A 93 -19.11 -5.91 -8.96
C ALA A 93 -19.90 -6.78 -9.97
N SER A 94 -19.33 -7.01 -11.16
CA SER A 94 -19.95 -7.78 -12.24
C SER A 94 -19.43 -9.22 -12.35
N LEU A 95 -18.53 -9.65 -11.47
CA LEU A 95 -17.96 -10.99 -11.53
C LEU A 95 -18.94 -12.03 -11.00
N SER A 96 -19.07 -13.14 -11.71
CA SER A 96 -19.72 -14.34 -11.20
C SER A 96 -18.81 -14.97 -10.14
N ALA A 97 -19.34 -15.19 -8.95
CA ALA A 97 -18.59 -15.82 -7.87
C ALA A 97 -18.20 -17.26 -8.22
N ASP A 98 -16.94 -17.61 -7.98
CA ASP A 98 -16.46 -19.00 -8.04
C ASP A 98 -16.01 -19.41 -6.65
N VAL A 99 -16.93 -20.05 -5.92
CA VAL A 99 -16.79 -20.28 -4.48
C VAL A 99 -16.22 -21.66 -4.21
N GLU A 100 -15.01 -21.69 -3.66
CA GLU A 100 -14.39 -22.89 -3.13
C GLU A 100 -14.62 -23.01 -1.62
N GLN A 101 -15.11 -24.17 -1.17
CA GLN A 101 -15.12 -24.49 0.25
C GLN A 101 -13.74 -25.02 0.68
N ARG A 102 -13.14 -24.38 1.67
CA ARG A 102 -11.85 -24.75 2.24
C ARG A 102 -11.97 -25.15 3.70
N ARG A 103 -11.05 -26.02 4.13
CA ARG A 103 -10.92 -26.45 5.52
C ARG A 103 -9.52 -26.14 6.01
N TRP A 104 -9.44 -25.38 7.11
CA TRP A 104 -8.19 -25.15 7.82
C TRP A 104 -8.20 -25.90 9.14
N THR A 105 -7.08 -26.49 9.49
CA THR A 105 -6.86 -27.16 10.78
C THR A 105 -5.45 -26.84 11.24
N TRP A 106 -5.33 -26.20 12.40
CA TRP A 106 -4.04 -25.75 12.91
C TRP A 106 -3.97 -25.87 14.43
N GLU A 107 -2.74 -25.81 14.95
CA GLU A 107 -2.45 -25.78 16.37
C GLU A 107 -2.25 -24.33 16.83
N ASP A 108 -2.97 -23.91 17.86
CA ASP A 108 -2.81 -22.57 18.43
C ASP A 108 -1.58 -22.50 19.32
N VAL A 109 -0.48 -22.04 18.73
CA VAL A 109 0.84 -21.94 19.39
C VAL A 109 0.82 -21.07 20.65
N ASN A 110 -0.15 -20.17 20.78
CA ASN A 110 -0.31 -19.29 21.94
C ASN A 110 -0.84 -20.01 23.18
N THR A 111 -1.29 -21.26 23.03
CA THR A 111 -1.80 -22.10 24.12
C THR A 111 -0.83 -23.20 24.53
N VAL A 112 0.32 -23.30 23.86
CA VAL A 112 1.36 -24.29 24.20
C VAL A 112 2.02 -23.88 25.54
N PRO A 113 2.04 -24.75 26.57
CA PRO A 113 2.71 -24.45 27.83
C PRO A 113 4.23 -24.34 27.66
N ILE A 114 4.75 -23.11 27.80
CA ILE A 114 6.18 -22.83 27.79
C ILE A 114 6.73 -22.94 29.20
N VAL A 115 7.75 -23.77 29.37
CA VAL A 115 8.44 -23.98 30.64
C VAL A 115 9.48 -22.89 30.88
N ARG A 116 10.25 -22.56 29.84
CA ARG A 116 11.30 -21.54 29.87
C ARG A 116 11.73 -21.15 28.44
N TRP A 117 12.53 -20.09 28.35
CA TRP A 117 13.16 -19.64 27.10
C TRP A 117 14.67 -19.86 27.18
N ASP A 118 15.26 -20.37 26.09
CA ASP A 118 16.71 -20.50 25.86
C ASP A 118 17.11 -19.62 24.67
N GLY A 119 17.39 -18.35 24.95
CA GLY A 119 17.58 -17.35 23.89
C GLY A 119 16.32 -17.25 23.03
N ASP A 120 16.46 -17.56 21.74
CA ASP A 120 15.36 -17.56 20.78
C ASP A 120 14.59 -18.91 20.71
N THR A 121 14.93 -19.86 21.57
CA THR A 121 14.30 -21.20 21.58
C THR A 121 13.29 -21.30 22.71
N ARG A 122 12.04 -21.61 22.37
CA ARG A 122 11.02 -21.96 23.37
C ARG A 122 11.23 -23.40 23.87
N VAL A 123 11.28 -23.59 25.18
CA VAL A 123 11.33 -24.92 25.79
C VAL A 123 9.95 -25.25 26.34
N VAL A 124 9.32 -26.27 25.76
CA VAL A 124 7.98 -26.75 26.15
C VAL A 124 8.09 -28.09 26.86
N LYS A 125 7.10 -28.43 27.69
CA LYS A 125 7.08 -29.75 28.33
C LYS A 125 6.90 -30.83 27.24
N PRO A 126 7.68 -31.93 27.25
CA PRO A 126 7.56 -32.97 26.24
C PRO A 126 6.11 -33.47 26.06
N GLY A 127 5.67 -33.60 24.81
CA GLY A 127 4.32 -34.02 24.46
C GLY A 127 3.23 -32.95 24.62
N SER A 128 3.58 -31.74 25.07
CA SER A 128 2.62 -30.64 25.11
C SER A 128 2.24 -30.23 23.70
N LYS A 129 0.95 -29.98 23.50
CA LYS A 129 0.38 -29.45 22.26
C LYS A 129 -0.53 -28.29 22.60
N GLY A 130 -0.57 -27.33 21.70
CA GLY A 130 -1.57 -26.29 21.68
C GLY A 130 -2.95 -26.86 21.38
N ARG A 131 -3.94 -26.01 21.61
CA ARG A 131 -5.32 -26.23 21.23
C ARG A 131 -5.42 -26.36 19.72
N VAL A 132 -6.03 -27.44 19.23
CA VAL A 132 -6.31 -27.62 17.80
C VAL A 132 -7.62 -26.92 17.45
N LEU A 133 -7.57 -26.07 16.43
CA LEU A 133 -8.71 -25.35 15.88
C LEU A 133 -9.01 -25.90 14.48
N THR A 134 -10.29 -25.90 14.09
CA THR A 134 -10.72 -26.31 12.75
C THR A 134 -11.86 -25.44 12.28
N VAL A 135 -11.71 -24.83 11.11
CA VAL A 135 -12.79 -24.07 10.47
C VAL A 135 -12.98 -24.53 9.04
N ARG A 136 -14.21 -24.41 8.55
CA ARG A 136 -14.55 -24.57 7.14
C ARG A 136 -15.15 -23.26 6.66
N GLY A 137 -14.66 -22.73 5.56
CA GLY A 137 -15.12 -21.45 5.05
C GLY A 137 -15.05 -21.40 3.54
N ASP A 138 -15.83 -20.49 2.98
CA ASP A 138 -15.96 -20.29 1.55
C ASP A 138 -15.01 -19.18 1.11
N ILE A 139 -14.32 -19.39 -0.02
CA ILE A 139 -13.44 -18.41 -0.66
C ILE A 139 -13.91 -18.23 -2.11
N ASP A 140 -14.26 -17.00 -2.49
CA ASP A 140 -14.51 -16.66 -3.88
C ASP A 140 -13.17 -16.45 -4.60
N VAL A 141 -12.74 -17.46 -5.35
CA VAL A 141 -11.44 -17.49 -6.04
C VAL A 141 -11.40 -16.52 -7.21
N THR A 142 -12.53 -16.35 -7.91
CA THR A 142 -12.65 -15.35 -8.98
C THR A 142 -12.45 -13.95 -8.42
N ARG A 143 -13.09 -13.65 -7.29
CA ARG A 143 -12.90 -12.38 -6.58
C ARG A 143 -11.49 -12.22 -6.05
N ALA A 144 -10.89 -13.28 -5.49
CA ALA A 144 -9.51 -13.27 -5.00
C ALA A 144 -8.52 -12.87 -6.11
N LEU A 145 -8.60 -13.54 -7.27
CA LEU A 145 -7.76 -13.24 -8.43
C LEU A 145 -7.99 -11.83 -8.94
N ALA A 146 -9.25 -11.39 -9.01
CA ALA A 146 -9.57 -10.06 -9.52
C ALA A 146 -9.12 -8.94 -8.57
N MET A 147 -9.19 -9.13 -7.24
CA MET A 147 -8.61 -8.21 -6.26
C MET A 147 -7.09 -8.14 -6.38
N GLU A 148 -6.43 -9.30 -6.55
CA GLU A 148 -4.98 -9.35 -6.76
C GLU A 148 -4.59 -8.58 -8.04
N ARG A 149 -5.38 -8.73 -9.11
CA ARG A 149 -5.20 -7.98 -10.37
C ARG A 149 -5.52 -6.50 -10.26
N ALA A 150 -6.43 -6.10 -9.36
CA ALA A 150 -6.70 -4.68 -9.12
C ALA A 150 -5.54 -3.99 -8.38
N PHE A 151 -4.84 -4.73 -7.52
CA PHE A 151 -3.69 -4.25 -6.76
C PHE A 151 -2.39 -4.21 -7.57
N GLY A 152 -1.57 -3.20 -7.30
CA GLY A 152 -0.26 -3.03 -7.92
C GLY A 152 -0.29 -2.11 -9.13
N TYR A 153 0.87 -1.87 -9.73
CA TYR A 153 1.00 -0.89 -10.81
C TYR A 153 2.01 -1.32 -11.86
N GLU A 154 1.76 -0.97 -13.12
CA GLU A 154 2.73 -1.18 -14.21
C GLU A 154 3.81 -0.10 -14.13
N ILE A 155 4.99 -0.48 -13.64
CA ILE A 155 6.09 0.48 -13.34
C ILE A 155 6.54 1.21 -14.60
N ASP A 156 6.52 0.55 -15.75
CA ASP A 156 6.89 1.17 -17.04
C ASP A 156 5.94 2.32 -17.42
N HIS A 157 4.73 2.35 -16.85
CA HIS A 157 3.76 3.43 -17.00
C HIS A 157 3.89 4.52 -15.90
N ALA A 158 4.76 4.34 -14.92
CA ALA A 158 4.99 5.28 -13.82
C ALA A 158 6.09 6.30 -14.14
N VAL A 159 6.02 7.04 -15.26
CA VAL A 159 7.08 7.97 -15.67
C VAL A 159 6.55 9.39 -15.90
N ILE A 160 6.74 10.30 -14.96
CA ILE A 160 6.24 11.67 -15.12
C ILE A 160 7.13 12.50 -16.05
N ARG A 161 6.60 12.88 -17.21
CA ARG A 161 7.25 13.84 -18.13
C ARG A 161 6.69 15.24 -17.89
N TYR A 162 7.52 16.28 -17.83
CA TYR A 162 7.05 17.65 -17.57
C TYR A 162 7.97 18.72 -18.19
N GLY A 163 7.40 19.85 -18.61
CA GLY A 163 8.13 21.02 -19.10
C GLY A 163 8.52 22.00 -17.99
N ASP A 164 7.62 22.21 -17.03
CA ASP A 164 7.81 23.12 -15.90
C ASP A 164 7.29 22.56 -14.56
N ASP A 165 7.64 23.23 -13.47
CA ASP A 165 7.32 22.76 -12.11
C ASP A 165 5.81 22.76 -11.81
N ALA A 166 5.03 23.63 -12.46
CA ALA A 166 3.59 23.68 -12.28
C ALA A 166 2.94 22.45 -12.93
N GLU A 167 3.39 22.08 -14.14
CA GLU A 167 2.97 20.85 -14.81
C GLU A 167 3.36 19.61 -13.99
N LEU A 168 4.58 19.56 -13.43
CA LEU A 168 5.02 18.46 -12.58
C LEU A 168 4.10 18.28 -11.37
N VAL A 169 3.71 19.36 -10.70
CA VAL A 169 2.78 19.31 -9.55
C VAL A 169 1.41 18.80 -9.99
N SER A 170 0.88 19.29 -11.12
CA SER A 170 -0.41 18.83 -11.67
C SER A 170 -0.38 17.34 -12.02
N LYS A 171 0.67 16.87 -12.71
CA LYS A 171 0.83 15.47 -13.11
C LYS A 171 1.02 14.55 -11.92
N ARG A 172 1.73 14.98 -10.88
CA ARG A 172 1.82 14.26 -9.61
C ARG A 172 0.44 14.06 -8.97
N ALA A 173 -0.37 15.11 -8.88
CA ALA A 173 -1.72 15.01 -8.32
C ALA A 173 -2.62 14.08 -9.16
N SER A 174 -2.52 14.16 -10.49
CA SER A 174 -3.24 13.25 -11.39
C SER A 174 -2.78 11.79 -11.23
N LEU A 175 -1.49 11.54 -11.12
CA LEU A 175 -0.93 10.20 -10.91
C LEU A 175 -1.37 9.64 -9.55
N ASP A 176 -1.37 10.45 -8.48
CA ASP A 176 -1.83 10.03 -7.16
C ASP A 176 -3.27 9.52 -7.20
N GLY A 177 -4.14 10.18 -7.98
CA GLY A 177 -5.52 9.74 -8.19
C GLY A 177 -5.61 8.35 -8.84
N VAL A 178 -4.77 8.06 -9.83
CA VAL A 178 -4.73 6.75 -10.49
C VAL A 178 -4.13 5.68 -9.58
N LEU A 179 -3.01 5.98 -8.91
CA LEU A 179 -2.35 5.05 -7.98
C LEU A 179 -3.31 4.61 -6.86
N ALA A 180 -4.12 5.54 -6.34
CA ALA A 180 -5.08 5.27 -5.28
C ALA A 180 -6.16 4.25 -5.67
N LEU A 181 -6.51 4.14 -6.96
CA LEU A 181 -7.47 3.13 -7.45
C LEU A 181 -6.89 1.71 -7.40
N HIS A 182 -5.57 1.59 -7.38
CA HIS A 182 -4.84 0.32 -7.44
C HIS A 182 -4.09 -0.02 -6.15
N GLY A 183 -4.47 0.61 -5.03
CA GLY A 183 -3.82 0.36 -3.74
C GLY A 183 -2.35 0.75 -3.70
N VAL A 184 -1.94 1.71 -4.52
CA VAL A 184 -0.58 2.25 -4.53
C VAL A 184 -0.60 3.70 -4.04
N GLN A 185 0.45 4.09 -3.34
CA GLN A 185 0.63 5.47 -2.89
C GLN A 185 2.05 5.95 -3.20
N ARG A 186 2.14 7.23 -3.56
CA ARG A 186 3.41 7.93 -3.71
C ARG A 186 3.83 8.52 -2.37
N ARG A 187 5.08 8.28 -1.98
CA ARG A 187 5.73 8.87 -0.80
C ARG A 187 6.93 9.68 -1.22
N ARG A 188 7.17 10.79 -0.54
CA ARG A 188 8.35 11.62 -0.76
C ARG A 188 9.45 11.22 0.21
N THR A 189 10.62 10.88 -0.31
CA THR A 189 11.84 10.60 0.46
C THR A 189 12.89 11.70 0.19
N GLN A 190 14.04 11.61 0.87
CA GLN A 190 15.18 12.48 0.59
C GLN A 190 15.73 12.28 -0.84
N GLU A 191 15.53 11.10 -1.42
CA GLU A 191 16.06 10.71 -2.72
C GLU A 191 15.06 10.94 -3.88
N GLY A 192 13.83 11.36 -3.57
CA GLY A 192 12.78 11.63 -4.54
C GLY A 192 11.44 10.98 -4.19
N ASP A 193 10.54 10.92 -5.17
CA ASP A 193 9.28 10.23 -5.02
C ASP A 193 9.49 8.71 -5.15
N VAL A 194 8.83 7.94 -4.29
CA VAL A 194 8.77 6.48 -4.36
C VAL A 194 7.32 6.02 -4.36
N LEU A 195 7.02 4.97 -5.10
CA LEU A 195 5.78 4.23 -5.02
C LEU A 195 5.89 3.16 -3.94
N SER A 196 4.80 2.93 -3.23
CA SER A 196 4.71 1.94 -2.16
C SER A 196 3.28 1.43 -2.02
N PRO A 197 3.07 0.25 -1.43
CA PRO A 197 1.73 -0.25 -1.18
C PRO A 197 0.97 0.69 -0.24
N ASN A 198 -0.32 0.83 -0.50
CA ASN A 198 -1.27 1.47 0.40
C ASN A 198 -1.95 0.38 1.25
N TYR A 199 -1.33 0.05 2.39
CA TYR A 199 -1.83 -0.97 3.31
C TYR A 199 -3.26 -0.71 3.79
N GLU A 200 -3.62 0.56 4.00
CA GLU A 200 -4.97 0.93 4.43
C GLU A 200 -6.02 0.60 3.37
N TRP A 201 -5.72 0.85 2.11
CA TRP A 201 -6.55 0.44 0.99
C TRP A 201 -6.67 -1.08 0.92
N MET A 202 -5.57 -1.82 1.08
CA MET A 202 -5.56 -3.28 1.00
C MET A 202 -6.44 -3.92 2.09
N VAL A 203 -6.30 -3.42 3.32
CA VAL A 203 -7.12 -3.84 4.46
C VAL A 203 -8.58 -3.50 4.21
N SER A 204 -8.89 -2.24 3.87
CA SER A 204 -10.26 -1.76 3.65
C SER A 204 -10.98 -2.53 2.54
N ALA A 205 -10.30 -2.77 1.43
CA ALA A 205 -10.84 -3.50 0.28
C ALA A 205 -11.14 -4.98 0.60
N SER A 206 -10.52 -5.53 1.66
CA SER A 206 -10.64 -6.94 2.02
C SER A 206 -11.58 -7.22 3.20
N LEU A 207 -12.09 -6.19 3.88
CA LEU A 207 -12.82 -6.37 5.15
C LEU A 207 -14.05 -7.27 5.01
N ASP A 208 -14.87 -7.05 3.97
CA ASP A 208 -16.09 -7.85 3.78
C ASP A 208 -15.77 -9.29 3.42
N ASP A 209 -14.70 -9.52 2.67
CA ASP A 209 -14.29 -10.83 2.18
C ASP A 209 -13.74 -11.73 3.29
N VAL A 210 -12.98 -11.15 4.22
CA VAL A 210 -12.37 -11.91 5.32
C VAL A 210 -13.28 -12.03 6.54
N ARG A 211 -14.33 -11.21 6.65
CA ARG A 211 -15.24 -11.17 7.81
C ARG A 211 -15.89 -12.52 8.13
N PRO A 212 -16.41 -13.31 7.17
CA PRO A 212 -17.01 -14.60 7.48
C PRO A 212 -16.00 -15.54 8.15
N LEU A 213 -14.79 -15.62 7.59
CA LEU A 213 -13.71 -16.45 8.15
C LEU A 213 -13.29 -15.96 9.55
N ALA A 214 -13.13 -14.65 9.75
CA ALA A 214 -12.82 -14.07 11.05
C ALA A 214 -13.83 -14.47 12.13
N ARG A 215 -15.13 -14.40 11.82
CA ARG A 215 -16.21 -14.84 12.73
C ARG A 215 -16.12 -16.33 13.05
N MET A 216 -15.79 -17.17 12.07
CA MET A 216 -15.65 -18.61 12.25
C MET A 216 -14.44 -18.97 13.12
N ILE A 217 -13.29 -18.33 12.90
CA ILE A 217 -12.09 -18.48 13.75
C ILE A 217 -12.43 -18.12 15.19
N LEU A 218 -13.03 -16.96 15.41
CA LEU A 218 -13.40 -16.50 16.76
C LEU A 218 -14.39 -17.44 17.44
N ALA A 219 -15.41 -17.91 16.72
CA ALA A 219 -16.39 -18.85 17.24
C ALA A 219 -15.76 -20.20 17.59
N GLU A 220 -14.86 -20.72 16.76
CA GLU A 220 -14.08 -21.93 17.02
C GLU A 220 -13.21 -21.77 18.27
N ALA A 221 -12.44 -20.69 18.34
CA ALA A 221 -11.58 -20.38 19.48
C ALA A 221 -12.35 -20.38 20.80
N ARG A 222 -13.47 -19.64 20.85
CA ARG A 222 -14.35 -19.57 22.04
C ARG A 222 -14.93 -20.93 22.42
N ARG A 223 -15.41 -21.69 21.43
CA ARG A 223 -15.95 -23.05 21.67
C ARG A 223 -14.88 -24.03 22.17
N ARG A 224 -13.61 -23.78 21.86
CA ARG A 224 -12.46 -24.52 22.38
C ARG A 224 -11.87 -23.93 23.66
N GLY A 225 -12.56 -22.97 24.27
CA GLY A 225 -12.23 -22.39 25.58
C GLY A 225 -11.30 -21.19 25.53
N ALA A 226 -11.15 -20.49 24.39
CA ALA A 226 -10.49 -19.18 24.39
C ALA A 226 -11.32 -18.20 25.21
N SER A 227 -10.68 -17.52 26.17
CA SER A 227 -11.35 -16.58 27.05
C SER A 227 -10.63 -15.24 27.08
N GLY A 228 -11.34 -14.18 26.72
CA GLY A 228 -10.82 -12.83 26.72
C GLY A 228 -9.98 -12.50 25.48
N LEU A 229 -9.73 -11.19 25.31
CA LEU A 229 -9.21 -10.63 24.07
C LEU A 229 -7.87 -11.23 23.63
N ARG A 230 -6.97 -11.51 24.57
CA ARG A 230 -5.63 -12.03 24.24
C ARG A 230 -5.68 -13.45 23.67
N ASP A 231 -6.49 -14.32 24.26
CA ASP A 231 -6.64 -15.70 23.81
C ASP A 231 -7.43 -15.75 22.49
N GLU A 232 -8.45 -14.90 22.35
CA GLU A 232 -9.22 -14.77 21.11
C GLU A 232 -8.35 -14.28 19.96
N PHE A 233 -7.55 -13.23 20.18
CA PHE A 233 -6.58 -12.73 19.20
C PHE A 233 -5.48 -13.75 18.89
N GLY A 234 -5.06 -14.56 19.88
CA GLY A 234 -4.13 -15.69 19.70
C GLY A 234 -4.56 -16.68 18.63
N ALA A 235 -5.85 -16.98 18.54
CA ALA A 235 -6.36 -17.87 17.50
C ALA A 235 -6.19 -17.31 16.08
N PHE A 236 -6.29 -15.98 15.90
CA PHE A 236 -6.02 -15.33 14.62
C PHE A 236 -4.53 -15.37 14.28
N VAL A 237 -3.67 -15.08 15.25
CA VAL A 237 -2.22 -15.08 15.04
C VAL A 237 -1.74 -16.47 14.62
N SER A 238 -2.13 -17.52 15.35
CA SER A 238 -1.74 -18.89 15.00
C SER A 238 -2.36 -19.38 13.70
N PHE A 239 -3.57 -18.93 13.35
CA PHE A 239 -4.16 -19.19 12.04
C PHE A 239 -3.33 -18.59 10.90
N ILE A 240 -2.73 -17.43 11.09
CA ILE A 240 -1.88 -16.80 10.07
C ILE A 240 -0.52 -17.49 9.97
N GLN A 241 0.08 -17.82 11.13
CA GLN A 241 1.39 -18.47 11.19
C GLN A 241 1.40 -19.84 10.48
N GLN A 242 0.27 -20.57 10.48
CA GLN A 242 0.16 -21.88 9.83
C GLN A 242 0.17 -21.85 8.29
N LEU A 243 -0.12 -20.69 7.68
CA LEU A 243 -0.13 -20.57 6.21
C LEU A 243 1.28 -20.92 5.66
N LYS A 244 1.41 -21.18 4.36
CA LYS A 244 2.73 -21.41 3.74
C LYS A 244 3.50 -20.10 3.62
N TYR A 245 4.78 -20.07 4.02
CA TYR A 245 5.59 -18.86 3.92
C TYR A 245 6.21 -18.76 2.54
N GLY A 246 6.04 -17.61 1.89
CA GLY A 246 6.62 -17.33 0.57
C GLY A 246 5.75 -16.41 -0.26
N ASN A 247 6.22 -16.12 -1.47
CA ASN A 247 5.48 -15.29 -2.42
C ASN A 247 4.26 -16.07 -2.93
N ALA A 248 3.11 -15.40 -2.99
CA ALA A 248 1.94 -15.95 -3.64
C ALA A 248 2.19 -16.11 -5.16
N PRO A 249 1.49 -17.04 -5.83
CA PRO A 249 1.53 -17.16 -7.29
C PRO A 249 1.20 -15.84 -7.99
N ASP A 250 1.93 -15.55 -9.07
CA ASP A 250 1.70 -14.38 -9.93
C ASP A 250 0.35 -14.52 -10.68
N PRO A 251 -0.54 -13.51 -10.62
CA PRO A 251 -1.82 -13.52 -11.35
C PRO A 251 -1.68 -13.31 -12.88
N GLY A 252 -0.46 -13.06 -13.37
CA GLY A 252 -0.10 -13.01 -14.79
C GLY A 252 -0.43 -11.70 -15.49
N ASP A 253 -0.36 -10.56 -14.80
CA ASP A 253 -0.82 -9.25 -15.31
C ASP A 253 0.25 -8.14 -15.32
N THR A 254 1.54 -8.50 -15.29
CA THR A 254 2.71 -7.59 -15.40
C THR A 254 2.85 -6.51 -14.32
N LYS A 255 1.88 -6.36 -13.43
CA LYS A 255 1.91 -5.37 -12.36
C LYS A 255 2.96 -5.70 -11.31
N HIS A 256 3.62 -4.65 -10.84
CA HIS A 256 4.46 -4.74 -9.67
C HIS A 256 3.62 -4.58 -8.40
N ARG A 257 3.83 -5.48 -7.45
CA ARG A 257 3.05 -5.58 -6.20
C ARG A 257 3.90 -5.38 -4.96
N PHE A 258 5.10 -4.84 -5.10
CA PHE A 258 6.01 -4.52 -3.99
C PHE A 258 6.37 -5.71 -3.09
N GLY A 259 6.25 -6.93 -3.61
CA GLY A 259 6.58 -8.17 -2.90
C GLY A 259 5.49 -8.72 -1.97
N LEU A 260 4.25 -8.22 -2.06
CA LEU A 260 3.13 -8.67 -1.22
C LEU A 260 1.86 -8.92 -2.05
N SER A 261 0.89 -9.59 -1.45
CA SER A 261 -0.39 -9.94 -2.06
C SER A 261 -1.58 -9.47 -1.24
N MET A 262 -2.75 -9.47 -1.87
CA MET A 262 -4.03 -9.15 -1.23
C MET A 262 -4.44 -10.24 -0.24
N PRO A 263 -5.07 -9.88 0.90
CA PRO A 263 -5.53 -10.83 1.91
C PRO A 263 -6.35 -12.01 1.36
N LEU A 264 -7.30 -11.75 0.45
CA LEU A 264 -8.13 -12.81 -0.11
C LEU A 264 -7.32 -13.75 -1.03
N TRP A 265 -6.33 -13.23 -1.76
CA TRP A 265 -5.41 -14.03 -2.58
C TRP A 265 -4.51 -14.92 -1.72
N CYS A 266 -4.05 -14.41 -0.58
CA CYS A 266 -3.31 -15.19 0.41
C CYS A 266 -4.12 -16.39 0.91
N LEU A 267 -5.40 -16.20 1.22
CA LEU A 267 -6.31 -17.29 1.63
C LEU A 267 -6.60 -18.28 0.49
N ALA A 268 -6.78 -17.78 -0.74
CA ALA A 268 -7.02 -18.59 -1.93
C ALA A 268 -5.79 -19.43 -2.35
N THR A 269 -4.58 -19.00 -2.00
CA THR A 269 -3.34 -19.69 -2.37
C THR A 269 -2.64 -20.36 -1.18
N ASP A 270 -3.20 -20.19 0.02
CA ASP A 270 -2.64 -20.66 1.30
C ASP A 270 -1.19 -20.23 1.52
N THR A 271 -0.78 -19.11 0.89
CA THR A 271 0.62 -18.66 0.83
C THR A 271 0.71 -17.15 1.03
N GLY A 272 1.70 -16.70 1.82
CA GLY A 272 1.98 -15.28 2.00
C GLY A 272 3.32 -15.04 2.68
N ASP A 273 3.96 -13.93 2.31
CA ASP A 273 5.19 -13.43 2.90
C ASP A 273 4.92 -12.66 4.20
N CYS A 274 5.95 -12.03 4.79
CA CYS A 274 5.81 -11.30 6.05
C CYS A 274 4.84 -10.11 5.95
N ASP A 275 4.87 -9.36 4.84
CA ASP A 275 3.99 -8.23 4.61
C ASP A 275 2.53 -8.71 4.45
N THR A 276 2.30 -9.68 3.56
CA THR A 276 0.97 -10.22 3.24
C THR A 276 0.28 -10.78 4.48
N ARG A 277 1.00 -11.54 5.31
CA ARG A 277 0.46 -12.14 6.53
C ARG A 277 0.10 -11.11 7.58
N ALA A 278 0.94 -10.10 7.77
CA ALA A 278 0.64 -9.01 8.70
C ALA A 278 -0.60 -8.23 8.25
N VAL A 279 -0.73 -7.95 6.95
CA VAL A 279 -1.91 -7.29 6.37
C VAL A 279 -3.17 -8.15 6.53
N LEU A 280 -3.08 -9.47 6.30
CA LEU A 280 -4.20 -10.38 6.50
C LEU A 280 -4.63 -10.46 7.97
N LEU A 281 -3.69 -10.48 8.92
CA LEU A 281 -3.99 -10.42 10.35
C LEU A 281 -4.77 -9.14 10.72
N VAL A 282 -4.32 -7.98 10.21
CA VAL A 282 -5.05 -6.71 10.41
C VAL A 282 -6.44 -6.79 9.78
N ALA A 283 -6.56 -7.27 8.54
CA ALA A 283 -7.84 -7.34 7.85
C ALA A 283 -8.85 -8.22 8.61
N LEU A 284 -8.44 -9.42 9.04
CA LEU A 284 -9.30 -10.32 9.82
C LEU A 284 -9.77 -9.68 11.12
N THR A 285 -8.86 -9.08 11.89
CA THR A 285 -9.18 -8.53 13.21
C THR A 285 -10.03 -7.27 13.12
N ARG A 286 -9.72 -6.38 12.16
CA ARG A 286 -10.50 -5.17 11.88
C ARG A 286 -11.88 -5.47 11.31
N SER A 287 -12.03 -6.52 10.49
CA SER A 287 -13.32 -6.89 9.86
C SER A 287 -14.44 -7.18 10.86
N ILE A 288 -14.08 -7.54 12.10
CA ILE A 288 -15.00 -7.83 13.21
C ILE A 288 -14.81 -6.91 14.42
N GLY A 289 -13.93 -5.90 14.33
CA GLY A 289 -13.65 -4.96 15.42
C GLY A 289 -13.09 -5.63 16.69
N LEU A 290 -12.21 -6.63 16.54
CA LEU A 290 -11.68 -7.38 17.69
C LEU A 290 -10.75 -6.53 18.56
N CYS A 291 -9.74 -5.92 17.95
CA CYS A 291 -8.83 -4.97 18.58
C CYS A 291 -8.13 -4.12 17.51
N GLU A 292 -7.48 -3.05 17.96
CA GLU A 292 -6.60 -2.24 17.12
C GLU A 292 -5.30 -2.99 16.84
N VAL A 293 -4.93 -3.08 15.56
CA VAL A 293 -3.70 -3.72 15.10
C VAL A 293 -3.00 -2.79 14.11
N HIS A 294 -1.71 -2.59 14.31
CA HIS A 294 -0.84 -1.81 13.43
C HIS A 294 0.20 -2.71 12.78
N LEU A 295 0.71 -2.26 11.63
CA LEU A 295 1.86 -2.89 11.00
C LEU A 295 3.13 -2.30 11.62
N VAL A 296 4.14 -3.13 11.83
CA VAL A 296 5.44 -2.71 12.36
C VAL A 296 6.53 -3.27 11.48
N ARG A 297 7.37 -2.40 10.97
CA ARG A 297 8.47 -2.75 10.08
C ARG A 297 9.80 -2.55 10.77
N ASP A 298 10.75 -3.45 10.57
CA ASP A 298 12.15 -3.22 10.98
C ASP A 298 12.81 -2.15 10.10
N ALA A 299 13.73 -1.35 10.63
CA ALA A 299 14.37 -0.21 9.96
C ALA A 299 15.14 -0.62 8.71
N ASP A 300 15.65 -1.86 8.66
CA ASP A 300 16.33 -2.40 7.48
C ASP A 300 15.34 -2.89 6.40
N HIS A 301 14.04 -2.71 6.63
CA HIS A 301 12.94 -3.04 5.70
C HIS A 301 12.90 -4.52 5.28
N GLN A 302 13.51 -5.41 6.05
CA GLN A 302 13.60 -6.85 5.70
C GLN A 302 12.45 -7.69 6.26
N HIS A 303 11.69 -7.16 7.23
CA HIS A 303 10.67 -7.95 7.94
C HIS A 303 9.51 -7.09 8.43
N MET A 304 8.30 -7.60 8.30
CA MET A 304 7.08 -6.98 8.78
C MET A 304 6.43 -7.84 9.86
N LEU A 305 6.02 -7.15 10.92
CA LEU A 305 5.36 -7.65 12.11
C LEU A 305 4.01 -6.93 12.25
N ALA A 306 3.24 -7.36 13.23
CA ALA A 306 2.09 -6.60 13.71
C ALA A 306 2.30 -6.14 15.16
N ALA A 307 1.52 -5.15 15.58
CA ALA A 307 1.42 -4.74 16.97
C ALA A 307 -0.04 -4.54 17.35
N ALA A 308 -0.50 -5.19 18.43
CA ALA A 308 -1.91 -5.25 18.79
C ALA A 308 -2.20 -4.60 20.15
N ALA A 309 -3.34 -3.90 20.24
CA ALA A 309 -3.86 -3.34 21.47
C ALA A 309 -4.61 -4.42 22.27
N ILE A 310 -3.85 -5.23 23.00
CA ILE A 310 -4.35 -6.35 23.81
C ILE A 310 -3.75 -6.29 25.22
N PRO A 311 -4.29 -7.04 26.20
CA PRO A 311 -3.71 -7.11 27.54
C PRO A 311 -2.24 -7.54 27.52
N VAL A 312 -1.39 -6.68 28.09
CA VAL A 312 0.05 -6.90 28.23
C VAL A 312 0.31 -7.93 29.33
N ARG A 313 1.23 -8.86 29.08
CA ARG A 313 1.76 -9.81 30.06
C ARG A 313 3.23 -9.50 30.36
N GLU A 314 3.71 -9.99 31.50
CA GLU A 314 5.14 -9.90 31.83
C GLU A 314 5.98 -10.58 30.76
N GLY A 315 7.06 -9.90 30.33
CA GLY A 315 7.95 -10.38 29.28
C GLY A 315 7.54 -9.99 27.84
N ASP A 316 6.35 -9.43 27.63
CA ASP A 316 5.92 -8.99 26.30
C ASP A 316 6.87 -7.94 25.71
N ARG A 317 7.22 -8.13 24.44
CA ARG A 317 7.84 -7.12 23.59
C ARG A 317 6.77 -6.16 23.11
N LEU A 318 7.04 -4.86 23.26
CA LEU A 318 6.07 -3.80 23.05
C LEU A 318 6.63 -2.73 22.12
N VAL A 319 5.77 -2.11 21.34
CA VAL A 319 6.00 -0.79 20.75
C VAL A 319 5.12 0.24 21.45
N ARG A 320 5.62 1.48 21.56
CA ARG A 320 4.94 2.56 22.28
C ARG A 320 4.70 3.81 21.45
N PRO A 321 4.02 3.70 20.29
CA PRO A 321 3.62 4.88 19.54
C PRO A 321 2.74 5.80 20.39
N ASN A 322 3.09 7.09 20.44
CA ASN A 322 2.33 8.12 21.17
C ASN A 322 2.03 7.73 22.64
N GLY A 323 2.93 6.99 23.29
CA GLY A 323 2.79 6.56 24.69
C GLY A 323 1.81 5.40 24.93
N ARG A 324 1.09 4.92 23.91
CA ARG A 324 0.18 3.76 24.02
C ARG A 324 0.96 2.47 23.78
N SER A 325 0.77 1.47 24.63
CA SER A 325 1.48 0.19 24.50
C SER A 325 0.73 -0.78 23.60
N PHE A 326 1.44 -1.34 22.63
CA PHE A 326 0.95 -2.38 21.74
C PHE A 326 1.88 -3.58 21.83
N VAL A 327 1.31 -4.78 21.90
CA VAL A 327 2.07 -6.04 21.99
C VAL A 327 2.53 -6.44 20.60
N LEU A 328 3.83 -6.70 20.43
CA LEU A 328 4.40 -7.16 19.17
C LEU A 328 3.97 -8.60 18.85
N VAL A 329 3.75 -8.85 17.56
CA VAL A 329 3.24 -10.11 17.02
C VAL A 329 4.08 -10.49 15.81
N GLU A 330 4.73 -11.64 15.91
CA GLU A 330 5.34 -12.31 14.76
C GLU A 330 4.28 -13.11 13.99
N THR A 331 4.27 -12.99 12.67
CA THR A 331 3.27 -13.66 11.81
C THR A 331 3.87 -14.73 10.90
N THR A 332 5.20 -14.79 10.77
CA THR A 332 5.88 -15.74 9.88
C THR A 332 6.29 -17.02 10.58
N ASP A 333 6.72 -16.91 11.83
CA ASP A 333 7.24 -18.00 12.65
C ASP A 333 6.27 -18.29 13.82
N ASP A 334 6.42 -19.45 14.46
CA ASP A 334 5.52 -19.99 15.49
C ASP A 334 5.67 -19.34 16.89
N TRP A 335 6.11 -18.08 16.93
CA TRP A 335 6.31 -17.34 18.16
C TRP A 335 4.96 -16.98 18.81
N PRO A 336 4.83 -17.16 20.13
CA PRO A 336 3.66 -16.67 20.86
C PRO A 336 3.58 -15.14 20.82
N ILE A 337 2.36 -14.61 20.89
CA ILE A 337 2.11 -13.17 20.97
C ILE A 337 2.89 -12.55 22.13
N GLY A 338 3.61 -11.46 21.86
CA GLY A 338 4.49 -10.78 22.80
C GLY A 338 5.94 -11.23 22.69
N HIS A 339 6.24 -12.26 21.89
CA HIS A 339 7.60 -12.69 21.63
C HIS A 339 7.95 -12.51 20.14
N VAL A 340 9.17 -12.06 19.92
CA VAL A 340 9.81 -11.92 18.61
C VAL A 340 11.28 -12.30 18.79
N ALA A 341 11.93 -12.74 17.71
CA ALA A 341 13.35 -13.09 17.74
C ALA A 341 14.22 -11.93 18.26
N VAL A 342 15.32 -12.23 18.96
CA VAL A 342 16.21 -11.22 19.57
C VAL A 342 16.80 -10.25 18.55
N ARG A 343 16.91 -10.65 17.27
CA ARG A 343 17.33 -9.77 16.17
C ARG A 343 16.35 -8.61 15.93
N THR A 344 15.08 -8.79 16.27
CA THR A 344 14.02 -7.80 16.19
C THR A 344 14.13 -6.82 17.36
N ARG A 345 15.06 -5.85 17.27
CA ARG A 345 15.35 -4.89 18.37
C ARG A 345 14.55 -3.59 18.26
N GLY A 346 13.91 -3.22 19.37
CA GLY A 346 12.87 -2.17 19.45
C GLY A 346 13.26 -0.74 19.05
N GLU A 347 14.54 -0.35 19.10
CA GLU A 347 14.96 1.00 18.67
C GLU A 347 14.94 1.19 17.15
N ARG A 348 14.84 0.10 16.40
CA ARG A 348 14.81 0.09 14.94
C ARG A 348 13.42 -0.23 14.37
N LEU A 349 12.39 -0.34 15.21
CA LEU A 349 11.05 -0.63 14.74
C LEU A 349 10.32 0.65 14.35
N GLN A 350 9.83 0.69 13.11
CA GLN A 350 8.97 1.73 12.58
C GLN A 350 7.52 1.25 12.60
N THR A 351 6.67 1.91 13.39
CA THR A 351 5.24 1.63 13.39
C THR A 351 4.57 2.33 12.20
N LEU A 352 3.88 1.56 11.38
CA LEU A 352 3.02 2.04 10.32
C LEU A 352 1.59 2.06 10.85
N PHE A 353 1.11 3.27 11.12
CA PHE A 353 -0.25 3.46 11.59
C PHE A 353 -1.22 3.24 10.43
N LEU A 354 -2.22 2.42 10.72
CA LEU A 354 -3.38 2.23 9.86
C LEU A 354 -4.50 3.07 10.48
N ALA A 355 -5.20 3.83 9.64
CA ALA A 355 -6.31 4.63 10.11
C ALA A 355 -7.39 3.69 10.63
N ASP A 356 -8.07 4.03 11.73
CA ASP A 356 -9.21 3.24 12.18
C ASP A 356 -10.45 3.63 11.34
N VAL A 357 -11.29 2.66 10.92
CA VAL A 357 -12.49 2.97 10.10
C VAL A 357 -13.50 3.80 10.91
N GLY A 358 -13.33 3.88 12.23
CA GLY A 358 -14.19 4.66 13.13
C GLY A 358 -13.97 6.18 13.11
N GLY A 359 -12.97 6.69 12.35
CA GLY A 359 -12.60 8.10 12.36
C GLY A 359 -12.67 8.78 10.98
N SER A 360 -13.81 9.39 10.68
CA SER A 360 -13.97 10.50 9.72
C SER A 360 -13.74 10.23 8.23
N LEU A 361 -14.82 9.82 7.54
CA LEU A 361 -15.01 10.05 6.09
C LEU A 361 -15.54 11.47 5.78
N ASN A 362 -15.23 12.48 6.61
CA ASN A 362 -15.61 13.89 6.38
C ASN A 362 -14.42 14.79 6.04
N GLY A 363 -13.45 14.27 5.28
CA GLY A 363 -12.17 14.93 5.03
C GLY A 363 -11.74 15.03 3.56
N SER A 364 -12.65 15.08 2.59
CA SER A 364 -12.30 15.38 1.19
C SER A 364 -13.48 15.92 0.37
N LYS A 365 -14.07 17.03 0.84
CA LYS A 365 -14.80 17.96 -0.03
C LYS A 365 -14.17 19.36 0.12
N SER A 366 -13.04 19.56 -0.56
CA SER A 366 -12.55 20.90 -0.88
C SER A 366 -11.52 20.80 -1.99
N ALA A 367 -11.99 20.93 -3.23
CA ALA A 367 -11.31 21.58 -4.36
C ALA A 367 -12.08 21.30 -5.67
N ALA A 368 -13.32 21.75 -5.76
CA ALA A 368 -13.99 21.95 -7.05
C ALA A 368 -15.13 22.96 -6.87
N GLN A 369 -15.21 23.91 -7.80
CA GLN A 369 -16.24 24.94 -7.99
C GLN A 369 -16.14 26.21 -7.11
N GLN A 370 -15.24 27.10 -7.53
CA GLN A 370 -15.64 28.51 -7.68
C GLN A 370 -16.28 28.64 -9.07
N GLN A 371 -17.59 28.87 -9.11
CA GLN A 371 -18.26 29.52 -10.23
C GLN A 371 -18.97 30.78 -9.72
N PRO A 372 -19.12 31.81 -10.57
CA PRO A 372 -19.44 33.16 -10.13
C PRO A 372 -20.91 33.30 -9.73
N SER A 373 -21.12 34.09 -8.68
CA SER A 373 -22.42 34.51 -8.17
C SER A 373 -23.14 35.45 -9.14
N THR A 374 -24.37 35.10 -9.50
CA THR A 374 -25.38 36.02 -10.04
C THR A 374 -26.65 35.98 -9.16
N PRO A 375 -27.37 37.11 -9.06
CA PRO A 375 -28.20 37.44 -7.90
C PRO A 375 -29.58 36.77 -7.92
N GLN A 376 -30.07 36.45 -6.72
CA GLN A 376 -31.43 35.94 -6.48
C GLN A 376 -32.50 36.99 -6.75
N PRO A 377 -33.68 36.57 -7.26
CA PRO A 377 -34.94 37.22 -6.98
C PRO A 377 -35.67 36.56 -5.80
N ILE A 378 -36.40 37.43 -5.10
CA ILE A 378 -37.08 37.29 -3.82
C ILE A 378 -38.44 36.57 -3.95
N SER A 379 -38.82 35.84 -2.89
CA SER A 379 -40.18 35.36 -2.50
C SER A 379 -40.79 34.21 -3.32
N MET A 380 -41.55 33.25 -2.78
CA MET A 380 -42.59 33.36 -1.76
C MET A 380 -42.70 32.16 -0.82
N ARG A 381 -43.28 32.48 0.32
CA ARG A 381 -43.69 31.68 1.47
C ARG A 381 -45.03 30.95 1.19
N ALA A 382 -45.11 29.65 1.48
CA ALA A 382 -46.37 28.92 1.69
C ALA A 382 -46.13 27.95 2.86
N GLN A 383 -46.47 28.37 4.08
CA GLN A 383 -47.67 27.98 4.83
C GLN A 383 -47.77 26.49 5.18
N ARG A 384 -47.61 26.24 6.49
CA ARG A 384 -47.89 25.02 7.24
C ARG A 384 -49.36 24.62 7.11
N THR A 385 -49.59 23.32 7.01
CA THR A 385 -50.78 22.66 7.57
C THR A 385 -50.38 21.35 8.26
N ALA A 386 -50.78 21.25 9.52
CA ALA A 386 -51.04 20.05 10.31
C ALA A 386 -52.37 20.36 11.05
N PRO A 387 -53.11 19.41 11.68
CA PRO A 387 -52.76 18.02 12.04
C PRO A 387 -53.90 17.01 11.77
N VAL A 388 -53.79 15.77 12.26
CA VAL A 388 -54.82 15.08 13.10
C VAL A 388 -54.26 13.74 13.61
N PRO A 389 -54.57 13.33 14.87
CA PRO A 389 -53.98 12.16 15.53
C PRO A 389 -54.91 10.93 15.47
N SER A 390 -54.35 9.72 15.57
CA SER A 390 -55.12 8.54 15.97
C SER A 390 -54.42 7.77 17.09
N THR A 391 -55.27 7.44 18.06
CA THR A 391 -55.01 6.80 19.35
C THR A 391 -55.01 5.28 19.26
N SER A 392 -54.15 4.71 20.11
CA SER A 392 -54.42 3.62 21.07
C SER A 392 -54.49 2.17 20.58
N GLY A 393 -53.69 1.33 21.26
CA GLY A 393 -53.79 -0.12 21.22
C GLY A 393 -52.73 -0.78 22.11
N ARG A 394 -52.94 -0.73 23.43
CA ARG A 394 -52.14 -1.36 24.48
C ARG A 394 -52.76 -2.71 24.82
N SER A 395 -52.00 -3.81 24.74
CA SER A 395 -52.29 -5.03 25.53
C SER A 395 -51.16 -6.07 25.46
N THR A 396 -50.39 -6.17 26.55
CA THR A 396 -49.77 -7.39 27.12
C THR A 396 -50.53 -7.63 28.44
N PRO A 397 -50.75 -8.87 28.95
CA PRO A 397 -49.72 -9.84 29.41
C PRO A 397 -50.13 -11.30 29.03
N ALA A 398 -49.54 -12.44 29.43
CA ALA A 398 -48.87 -12.84 30.67
C ALA A 398 -48.06 -14.16 30.50
N ARG A 399 -47.16 -14.37 31.46
CA ARG A 399 -46.47 -15.62 31.80
C ARG A 399 -47.42 -16.78 32.08
N SER A 400 -47.00 -18.00 31.74
CA SER A 400 -47.25 -19.20 32.53
C SER A 400 -45.97 -20.04 32.63
N ARG A 401 -45.60 -20.37 33.87
CA ARG A 401 -44.64 -21.42 34.23
C ARG A 401 -45.32 -22.78 34.07
N GLN A 402 -44.59 -23.76 33.56
CA GLN A 402 -44.48 -25.12 34.11
C GLN A 402 -43.09 -25.64 33.79
#